data_AF-A0A963RP55-F1
#
_entry.id   AF-A0A963RP55-F1
#
_cell.length_a   1.000
_cell.length_b   1.000
_cell.length_c   1.000
_cell.angle_alpha   90.00
_cell.angle_beta   90.00
_cell.angle_gamma   90.00
#
_symmetry.space_group_name_H-M   'P 1'
#
loop_
_entity.id
_entity.type
_entity.pdbx_description
1 polymer ?
#
loop_
_entity_poly.entity_id
_entity_poly.type
_entity_poly.pdbx_seq_one_letter_code
_entity_poly.pdbx_strand_id
1 'polypeptide(L)'
;AAYFGLAGYALAFVTPQDGAVSLWWTLPLALLGSAAAALVIGFFVVRTKGIYFIMVTMAFAQMIYYLFFGNKVLGGSDGLYLYFKPDAGLFDLENTRVFYFFTLACLLLTYAFLRRLLWSPFGRALAGIRVNEHRMRAVGFGTFGYKLAAFTLAG
;
A
#
# COMPACT_ATOMS: atom_id res chain seq x y z
N ALA A 1 -7.48 3.66 1.87
CA ALA A 1 -7.51 5.13 1.82
C ALA A 1 -6.24 5.74 2.44
N ALA A 2 -5.96 5.50 3.73
CA ALA A 2 -4.76 6.02 4.39
C ALA A 2 -3.44 5.66 3.65
N TYR A 3 -3.26 4.40 3.25
CA TYR A 3 -2.06 3.96 2.54
C TYR A 3 -1.93 4.52 1.11
N PHE A 4 -3.05 4.66 0.39
CA PHE A 4 -3.11 5.38 -0.89
C PHE A 4 -2.68 6.85 -0.74
N GLY A 5 -3.15 7.53 0.32
CA GLY A 5 -2.71 8.89 0.64
C GLY A 5 -1.21 8.93 0.96
N LEU A 6 -0.72 7.98 1.77
CA LEU A 6 0.69 7.87 2.13
C LEU A 6 1.60 7.63 0.90
N ALA A 7 1.15 6.80 -0.04
CA ALA A 7 1.83 6.61 -1.34
C ALA A 7 1.82 7.90 -2.18
N GLY A 8 0.70 8.63 -2.20
CA GLY A 8 0.61 9.92 -2.89
C GLY A 8 1.54 10.98 -2.29
N TYR A 9 1.64 11.05 -0.96
CA TYR A 9 2.56 11.94 -0.28
C TYR A 9 4.02 11.53 -0.44
N ALA A 10 4.33 10.23 -0.42
CA ALA A 10 5.66 9.74 -0.74
C ALA A 10 6.09 10.16 -2.16
N LEU A 11 5.16 10.11 -3.12
CA LEU A 11 5.39 10.59 -4.49
C LEU A 11 5.58 12.11 -4.54
N ALA A 12 4.79 12.87 -3.77
CA ALA A 12 4.93 14.33 -3.66
C ALA A 12 6.25 14.77 -3.02
N PHE A 13 6.78 14.01 -2.04
CA PHE A 13 8.07 14.29 -1.42
C PHE A 13 9.27 13.95 -2.31
N VAL A 14 9.14 12.93 -3.15
CA VAL A 14 10.21 12.49 -4.06
C VAL A 14 10.28 13.35 -5.32
N THR A 15 9.20 14.07 -5.66
CA THR A 15 9.16 14.96 -6.83
C THR A 15 9.65 16.36 -6.43
N PRO A 16 10.84 16.82 -6.88
CA PRO A 16 11.27 18.19 -6.67
C PRO A 16 10.33 19.17 -7.37
N GLN A 17 10.22 20.40 -6.87
CA GLN A 17 9.40 21.45 -7.49
C GLN A 17 9.94 21.89 -8.87
N ASP A 18 11.18 21.52 -9.21
CA ASP A 18 11.91 22.03 -10.38
C ASP A 18 12.14 21.00 -11.50
N GLY A 19 11.57 19.78 -11.45
CA GLY A 19 11.77 18.82 -12.55
C GLY A 19 10.97 17.52 -12.50
N ALA A 20 10.75 16.94 -13.68
CA ALA A 20 10.08 15.65 -13.84
C ALA A 20 10.98 14.51 -13.35
N VAL A 21 10.48 13.71 -12.40
CA VAL A 21 11.17 12.50 -11.93
C VAL A 21 10.69 11.31 -12.74
N SER A 22 11.62 10.41 -13.08
CA SER A 22 11.29 9.18 -13.79
C SER A 22 10.26 8.34 -13.04
N LEU A 23 9.17 8.01 -13.72
CA LEU A 23 8.07 7.17 -13.20
C LEU A 23 8.57 5.82 -12.65
N TRP A 24 9.68 5.31 -13.21
CA TRP A 24 10.29 4.04 -12.82
C TRP A 24 10.90 4.05 -11.42
N TRP A 25 11.28 5.21 -10.89
CA TRP A 25 11.79 5.35 -9.53
C TRP A 25 10.69 5.75 -8.54
N THR A 26 9.74 6.58 -8.95
CA THR A 26 8.67 7.07 -8.08
C THR A 26 7.65 5.98 -7.74
N LEU A 27 7.32 5.09 -8.69
CA LEU A 27 6.36 4.00 -8.46
C LEU A 27 6.84 2.98 -7.42
N PRO A 28 8.04 2.38 -7.54
CA PRO A 28 8.55 1.45 -6.53
C PRO A 28 8.72 2.12 -5.17
N LEU A 29 9.14 3.38 -5.13
CA LEU A 29 9.41 4.10 -3.88
C LEU A 29 8.10 4.44 -3.15
N ALA A 30 7.06 4.87 -3.87
CA ALA A 30 5.72 5.06 -3.30
C ALA A 30 5.11 3.74 -2.79
N LEU A 31 5.32 2.65 -3.53
CA LEU A 31 4.88 1.31 -3.14
C LEU A 31 5.64 0.78 -1.92
N LEU A 32 6.95 0.99 -1.84
CA LEU A 32 7.77 0.61 -0.68
C LEU A 32 7.44 1.47 0.55
N GLY A 33 7.20 2.77 0.37
CA GLY A 33 6.82 3.67 1.45
C GLY A 33 5.47 3.31 2.08
N SER A 34 4.46 3.04 1.24
CA SER A 34 3.15 2.55 1.71
C SER A 34 3.25 1.17 2.33
N ALA A 35 3.98 0.23 1.73
CA ALA A 35 4.19 -1.11 2.28
C ALA A 35 4.90 -1.08 3.63
N ALA A 36 5.91 -0.21 3.81
CA ALA A 36 6.60 -0.04 5.08
C ALA A 36 5.67 0.53 6.17
N ALA A 37 4.86 1.54 5.83
CA ALA A 37 3.86 2.07 6.74
C ALA A 37 2.80 1.01 7.11
N ALA A 38 2.32 0.24 6.13
CA ALA A 38 1.41 -0.87 6.34
C ALA A 38 2.02 -1.98 7.20
N LEU A 39 3.33 -2.21 7.11
CA LEU A 39 4.06 -3.16 7.94
C LEU A 39 4.10 -2.72 9.39
N VAL A 40 4.44 -1.46 9.64
CA VAL A 40 4.48 -0.90 11.00
C VAL A 40 3.07 -0.94 11.62
N ILE A 41 2.06 -0.45 10.90
CA ILE A 41 0.68 -0.41 11.42
C ILE A 41 0.12 -1.83 11.57
N GLY A 42 0.32 -2.68 10.57
CA GLY A 42 -0.09 -4.08 10.58
C GLY A 42 0.52 -4.86 11.75
N PHE A 43 1.77 -4.56 12.11
CA PHE A 43 2.43 -5.20 13.24
C PHE A 43 1.67 -4.95 14.55
N PHE A 44 1.18 -3.73 14.79
CA PHE A 44 0.38 -3.44 15.99
C PHE A 44 -1.05 -3.98 15.86
N VAL A 45 -1.69 -3.74 14.71
CA VAL A 45 -3.09 -4.08 14.47
C VAL A 45 -3.34 -5.59 14.56
N VAL A 46 -2.52 -6.42 13.91
CA VAL A 46 -2.71 -7.88 13.81
C VAL A 46 -2.56 -8.61 15.15
N ARG A 47 -2.01 -7.97 16.18
CA ARG A 47 -1.95 -8.53 17.54
C ARG A 47 -3.30 -8.52 18.26
N THR A 48 -4.20 -7.64 17.85
CA THR A 48 -5.53 -7.52 18.47
C THR A 48 -6.55 -8.43 17.79
N LYS A 49 -7.59 -8.82 18.51
CA LYS A 49 -8.63 -9.76 18.03
C LYS A 49 -10.02 -9.18 18.24
N GLY A 50 -10.96 -9.55 17.36
CA GLY A 50 -12.36 -9.18 17.47
C GLY A 50 -12.58 -7.67 17.35
N ILE A 51 -13.34 -7.10 18.28
CA ILE A 51 -13.74 -5.68 18.27
C ILE A 51 -12.52 -4.76 18.43
N TYR A 52 -11.52 -5.16 19.23
CA TYR A 52 -10.30 -4.37 19.43
C TYR A 52 -9.52 -4.16 18.14
N PHE A 53 -9.56 -5.13 17.21
CA PHE A 53 -8.94 -4.98 15.88
C PHE A 53 -9.53 -3.82 15.11
N ILE A 54 -10.86 -3.74 15.08
CA ILE A 54 -11.58 -2.67 14.39
C ILE A 54 -11.27 -1.32 15.05
N MET A 55 -11.30 -1.26 16.39
CA MET A 55 -10.98 -0.02 17.12
C MET A 55 -9.56 0.49 16.86
N VAL A 56 -8.56 -0.40 16.87
CA VAL A 56 -7.17 -0.01 16.62
C VAL A 56 -6.98 0.43 15.17
N THR A 57 -7.62 -0.23 14.20
CA THR A 57 -7.55 0.23 12.80
C THR A 57 -8.15 1.63 12.60
N MET A 58 -9.26 1.95 13.27
CA MET A 58 -9.85 3.29 13.25
C MET A 58 -8.95 4.33 13.93
N ALA A 59 -8.34 3.98 15.06
CA ALA A 59 -7.42 4.87 15.77
C ALA A 59 -6.20 5.22 14.90
N PHE A 60 -5.58 4.24 14.25
CA PHE A 60 -4.46 4.50 13.32
C PHE A 60 -4.89 5.34 12.12
N ALA A 61 -6.08 5.11 11.57
CA ALA A 61 -6.60 5.94 10.48
C ALA A 61 -6.71 7.41 10.90
N GLN A 62 -7.22 7.69 12.10
CA GLN A 62 -7.31 9.04 12.65
C GLN A 62 -5.94 9.64 12.98
N MET A 63 -5.01 8.85 13.52
CA MET A 63 -3.65 9.29 13.80
C MET A 63 -2.93 9.73 12.52
N ILE A 64 -3.06 8.96 11.44
CA ILE A 64 -2.51 9.31 10.12
C ILE A 64 -3.17 10.57 9.59
N TYR A 65 -4.49 10.69 9.69
CA TYR A 65 -5.21 11.90 9.27
C TYR A 65 -4.68 13.15 9.97
N TYR A 66 -4.54 13.12 11.30
CA TYR A 66 -3.99 14.24 12.06
C TYR A 66 -2.53 14.54 11.73
N LEU A 67 -1.72 13.51 11.44
CA LEU A 67 -0.31 13.68 11.07
C LEU A 67 -0.15 14.46 9.76
N PHE A 68 -0.99 14.17 8.76
CA PHE A 68 -0.99 14.86 7.48
C PHE A 68 -1.64 16.24 7.56
N PHE A 69 -2.80 16.34 8.21
CA PHE A 69 -3.55 17.60 8.31
C PHE A 69 -2.87 18.63 9.23
N GLY A 70 -2.17 18.18 10.27
CA GLY A 70 -1.53 19.03 11.27
C GLY A 70 -0.17 19.62 10.84
N ASN A 71 0.50 19.04 9.85
CA ASN A 71 1.82 19.48 9.43
C ASN A 71 1.76 20.41 8.21
N LYS A 72 2.12 21.69 8.40
CA LYS A 72 2.24 22.67 7.31
C LYS A 72 3.29 22.29 6.26
N VAL A 73 4.32 21.53 6.64
CA VAL A 73 5.37 21.03 5.72
C VAL A 73 4.84 19.99 4.73
N LEU A 74 3.75 19.29 5.06
CA LEU A 74 3.08 18.33 4.19
C LEU A 74 1.95 18.97 3.35
N GLY A 75 1.85 20.30 3.30
CA GLY A 75 0.76 20.99 2.59
C GLY A 75 -0.51 21.18 3.43
N GLY A 76 -0.55 20.75 4.69
CA GLY A 76 -1.64 21.04 5.64
C GLY A 76 -3.03 20.69 5.11
N SER A 77 -3.97 21.65 5.15
CA SER A 77 -5.33 21.50 4.60
C SER A 77 -5.40 21.53 3.07
N ASP A 78 -4.40 22.11 2.42
CA ASP A 78 -4.42 22.39 0.98
C ASP A 78 -3.86 21.23 0.16
N GLY A 79 -3.13 20.31 0.82
CA GLY A 79 -2.47 19.18 0.17
C GLY A 79 -1.24 19.60 -0.63
N LEU A 80 -0.50 18.61 -1.13
CA LEU A 80 0.61 18.83 -2.05
C LEU A 80 0.12 18.58 -3.47
N TYR A 81 0.20 19.61 -4.32
CA TYR A 81 -0.13 19.51 -5.74
C TYR A 81 1.12 19.11 -6.53
N LEU A 82 1.00 18.04 -7.32
CA LEU A 82 1.97 17.73 -8.36
C LEU A 82 1.61 18.54 -9.62
N TYR A 83 2.44 19.53 -9.94
CA TYR A 83 2.28 20.36 -11.13
C TYR A 83 2.85 19.70 -12.40
N PHE A 84 3.74 18.71 -12.25
CA PHE A 84 4.34 17.98 -13.37
C PHE A 84 3.96 16.50 -13.31
N LYS A 85 3.52 15.95 -14.45
CA LYS A 85 3.35 14.51 -14.63
C LYS A 85 4.75 13.86 -14.63
N PRO A 86 4.96 12.75 -13.89
CA PRO A 86 6.23 12.03 -13.95
C PRO A 86 6.47 11.50 -15.36
N ASP A 87 7.65 11.76 -15.91
CA ASP A 87 8.02 11.27 -17.24
C ASP A 87 8.33 9.77 -17.17
N ALA A 88 7.66 8.96 -17.99
CA ALA A 88 7.97 7.54 -18.09
C ALA A 88 9.13 7.25 -19.07
N GLY A 89 9.73 8.29 -19.68
CA GLY A 89 10.84 8.22 -20.63
C GLY A 89 10.49 7.52 -21.95
N LEU A 90 10.14 6.23 -21.87
CA LEU A 90 9.81 5.34 -22.99
C LEU A 90 8.33 5.41 -23.43
N PHE A 91 7.45 5.96 -22.58
CA PHE A 91 6.03 6.09 -22.86
C PHE A 91 5.59 7.54 -22.69
N ASP A 92 4.98 8.11 -23.72
CA ASP A 92 4.36 9.42 -23.66
C ASP A 92 3.04 9.34 -22.88
N LEU A 93 3.07 9.73 -21.61
CA LEU A 93 1.91 9.75 -20.70
C LEU A 93 0.97 10.94 -20.95
N GLU A 94 1.29 11.81 -21.90
CA GLU A 94 0.44 12.90 -22.35
C GLU A 94 -0.63 12.38 -23.33
N ASN A 95 -0.29 11.35 -24.12
CA ASN A 95 -1.22 10.69 -25.01
C ASN A 95 -2.22 9.78 -24.26
N THR A 96 -3.52 10.10 -24.36
CA THR A 96 -4.61 9.37 -23.69
C THR A 96 -4.60 7.88 -24.00
N ARG A 97 -4.20 7.46 -25.22
CA ARG A 97 -4.17 6.03 -25.58
C ARG A 97 -3.06 5.28 -24.86
N VAL A 98 -1.87 5.87 -24.78
CA VAL A 98 -0.72 5.27 -24.11
C VAL A 98 -0.99 5.16 -22.61
N PHE A 99 -1.59 6.20 -22.01
CA PHE A 99 -2.00 6.17 -20.62
C PHE A 99 -3.05 5.08 -20.33
N TYR A 100 -4.03 4.90 -21.22
CA TYR A 100 -5.02 3.83 -21.10
C TYR A 100 -4.38 2.43 -21.14
N PHE A 101 -3.52 2.14 -22.12
CA PHE A 101 -2.87 0.83 -22.20
C PHE A 101 -1.87 0.61 -21.05
N PHE A 102 -1.20 1.66 -20.58
CA PHE A 102 -0.32 1.58 -19.43
C PHE A 102 -1.08 1.22 -18.14
N THR A 103 -2.17 1.93 -17.85
CA THR A 103 -3.02 1.63 -16.68
C THR A 103 -3.67 0.26 -16.77
N LEU A 104 -4.10 -0.15 -17.96
CA LEU A 104 -4.61 -1.50 -18.22
C LEU A 104 -3.52 -2.57 -17.97
N ALA A 105 -2.28 -2.33 -18.42
CA ALA A 105 -1.16 -3.24 -18.15
C ALA A 105 -0.88 -3.35 -16.65
N CYS A 106 -0.87 -2.24 -15.90
CA CYS A 106 -0.73 -2.25 -14.44
C CYS A 106 -1.85 -3.04 -13.75
N LEU A 107 -3.10 -2.87 -14.20
CA LEU A 107 -4.24 -3.63 -13.68
C LEU A 107 -4.05 -5.14 -13.93
N LEU A 108 -3.70 -5.53 -15.15
CA LEU A 108 -3.50 -6.94 -15.51
C LEU A 108 -2.32 -7.55 -14.74
N LEU A 109 -1.21 -6.83 -14.59
CA LEU A 109 -0.06 -7.25 -13.79
C LEU A 109 -0.46 -7.46 -12.32
N THR A 110 -1.21 -6.52 -11.74
CA THR A 110 -1.68 -6.61 -10.35
C THR A 110 -2.62 -7.80 -10.18
N TYR A 111 -3.56 -8.00 -11.11
CA TYR A 111 -4.47 -9.14 -11.10
C TYR A 111 -3.71 -10.47 -11.22
N ALA A 112 -2.78 -10.59 -12.17
CA ALA A 112 -1.97 -11.78 -12.37
C ALA A 112 -1.11 -12.09 -11.13
N PHE A 113 -0.52 -11.06 -10.52
CA PHE A 113 0.24 -11.18 -9.28
C PHE A 113 -0.63 -11.70 -8.13
N LEU A 114 -1.80 -11.09 -7.89
CA LEU A 114 -2.72 -11.52 -6.84
C LEU A 114 -3.23 -12.94 -7.08
N ARG A 115 -3.56 -13.30 -8.33
CA ARG A 115 -3.95 -14.66 -8.71
C ARG A 115 -2.85 -15.67 -8.41
N ARG A 116 -1.61 -15.36 -8.80
CA ARG A 116 -0.44 -16.23 -8.55
C ARG A 116 -0.16 -16.38 -7.06
N LEU A 117 -0.33 -15.31 -6.29
CA LEU A 117 -0.15 -15.27 -4.84
C LEU A 117 -1.21 -16.13 -4.12
N LEU A 118 -2.48 -16.02 -4.51
CA LEU A 118 -3.57 -16.81 -3.92
C LEU A 118 -3.43 -18.31 -4.20
N TRP A 119 -2.90 -18.69 -5.37
CA TRP A 119 -2.62 -20.08 -5.73
C TRP A 119 -1.33 -20.63 -5.12
N SER A 120 -0.50 -19.77 -4.54
CA SER A 120 0.75 -20.16 -3.87
C SER A 120 0.48 -20.80 -2.49
N PRO A 121 1.48 -21.47 -1.86
CA PRO A 121 1.34 -21.99 -0.50
C PRO A 121 0.96 -20.91 0.53
N PHE A 122 1.31 -19.64 0.28
CA PHE A 122 0.90 -18.51 1.13
C PHE A 122 -0.63 -18.34 1.17
N GLY A 123 -1.28 -18.31 0.00
CA GLY A 123 -2.74 -18.20 -0.09
C GLY A 123 -3.47 -19.39 0.54
N ARG A 124 -2.92 -20.60 0.37
CA ARG A 124 -3.43 -21.81 1.03
C ARG A 124 -3.31 -21.76 2.55
N ALA A 125 -2.19 -21.27 3.08
CA ALA A 125 -2.00 -21.08 4.51
C ALA A 125 -3.01 -20.06 5.08
N LEU A 126 -3.25 -18.95 4.37
CA LEU A 126 -4.27 -17.96 4.73
C LEU A 126 -5.69 -18.53 4.74
N ALA A 127 -6.04 -19.34 3.74
CA ALA A 127 -7.33 -20.04 3.72
C ALA A 127 -7.49 -20.97 4.94
N GLY A 128 -6.43 -21.69 5.32
CA GLY A 128 -6.40 -22.50 6.54
C GLY A 128 -6.58 -21.67 7.82
N ILE A 129 -5.92 -20.52 7.91
CA ILE A 129 -6.02 -19.61 9.07
C ILE A 129 -7.44 -19.07 9.22
N ARG A 130 -8.15 -18.81 8.10
CA ARG A 130 -9.55 -18.36 8.11
C ARG A 130 -10.49 -19.41 8.69
N VAL A 131 -10.25 -20.70 8.45
CA VAL A 131 -11.10 -21.79 8.96
C VAL A 131 -10.85 -22.03 10.44
N ASN A 132 -9.59 -22.21 10.83
CA ASN A 132 -9.24 -22.41 12.23
C ASN A 132 -7.78 -22.02 12.51
N GLU A 133 -7.60 -20.81 13.05
CA GLU A 133 -6.28 -20.30 13.41
C GLU A 133 -5.57 -21.19 14.44
N HIS A 134 -6.29 -21.74 15.42
CA HIS A 134 -5.71 -22.56 16.47
C HIS A 134 -5.11 -23.86 15.91
N ARG A 135 -5.83 -24.50 14.97
CA ARG A 135 -5.35 -25.69 14.27
C ARG A 135 -4.12 -25.40 13.42
N MET A 136 -4.10 -24.27 12.69
CA MET A 136 -2.95 -23.88 11.88
C MET A 136 -1.70 -23.64 12.73
N ARG A 137 -1.85 -23.05 13.92
CA ARG A 137 -0.74 -22.90 14.89
C ARG A 137 -0.22 -24.24 15.39
N ALA A 138 -1.11 -25.19 15.68
CA ALA A 138 -0.72 -26.52 16.15
C ALA A 138 0.08 -27.32 15.10
N VAL A 139 -0.17 -27.09 13.81
CA VAL A 139 0.58 -27.68 12.69
C VAL A 139 1.94 -26.99 12.46
N GLY A 140 2.26 -25.92 13.20
CA GLY A 140 3.53 -25.20 13.13
C GLY A 140 3.53 -23.96 12.22
N PHE A 141 2.39 -23.56 11.66
CA PHE A 141 2.31 -22.31 10.89
C PHE A 141 2.29 -21.09 11.82
N GLY A 142 3.26 -20.19 11.65
CA GLY A 142 3.30 -18.91 12.35
C GLY A 142 2.21 -17.94 11.87
N THR A 143 0.99 -18.08 12.38
CA THR A 143 -0.19 -17.34 11.87
C THR A 143 -0.06 -15.82 11.93
N PHE A 144 0.74 -15.30 12.87
CA PHE A 144 1.03 -13.86 12.96
C PHE A 144 1.77 -13.34 11.72
N GLY A 145 2.81 -14.03 11.26
CA GLY A 145 3.60 -13.63 10.09
C GLY A 145 2.77 -13.65 8.80
N TYR A 146 1.95 -14.68 8.62
CA TYR A 146 1.04 -14.77 7.46
C TYR A 146 -0.01 -13.66 7.45
N LYS A 147 -0.59 -13.33 8.62
CA LYS A 147 -1.56 -12.23 8.74
C LYS A 147 -0.90 -10.87 8.53
N LEU A 148 0.31 -10.67 9.06
CA LEU A 148 1.07 -9.44 8.88
C LEU A 148 1.38 -9.23 7.39
N ALA A 149 1.95 -10.24 6.73
CA ALA A 149 2.25 -10.18 5.30
C ALA A 149 1.00 -9.93 4.44
N ALA A 150 -0.14 -10.52 4.80
CA ALA A 150 -1.41 -10.26 4.11
C ALA A 150 -1.89 -8.82 4.32
N PHE A 151 -1.69 -8.27 5.52
CA PHE A 151 -2.02 -6.89 5.83
C PHE A 151 -1.12 -5.91 5.08
N THR A 152 0.19 -6.18 5.00
CA THR A 152 1.15 -5.34 4.25
C THR A 152 0.93 -5.37 2.75
N LEU A 153 0.49 -6.51 2.20
CA LEU A 153 0.17 -6.63 0.78
C LEU A 153 -1.15 -5.94 0.40
N ALA A 154 -2.04 -5.75 1.37
CA ALA A 154 -3.32 -5.08 1.16
C ALA A 154 -3.26 -3.56 1.37
N GLY A 155 -2.24 -3.06 2.07
CA GLY A 155 -2.00 -1.64 2.31
C GLY A 155 -1.23 -1.01 1.17
#